data_AF-F0ZY57-F1
#
_entry.id   AF-F0ZY57-F1
#
_cell.length_a   1.000
_cell.length_b   1.000
_cell.length_c   1.000
_cell.angle_alpha   90.00
_cell.angle_beta   90.00
_cell.angle_gamma   90.00
#
_symmetry.space_group_name_H-M   'P 1'
#
loop_
_entity.id
_entity.type
_entity.pdbx_description
1 polymer ?
#
loop_
_entity_poly.entity_id
_entity_poly.type
_entity_poly.pdbx_seq_one_letter_code
_entity_poly.pdbx_strand_id
1 'polypeptide(L)'
;MSSTNRSPPPQSSTNRTNSGPPQQPPMFNKFLIYSWLVAQSATTLFTLSYLFIGNPNFYYRSLLAAAIAYIIPIFKSNEGKKPTKELAMQILQNENAQLVLYCIIFYFLATPSLIYLVPNFIYSFYHLLNKIIPLTGRVPFVQSLLQKLKSQQEKARGLAVSLEINIFIFLIISIFTTGLYGIIIVMVYFRYLKIRYVYNASIKQRIAELDMAVNQIQAHPNCPGFIRNLIPKIRYYISIYIFNLKYYSFEPLFKNDLPPFINSLTFEYLFNQKIYPNLLPASIQTLRFMGNYNMELEIGTIPQSVINLEFGYFFDQSINKIGLIPPSVKKLIFGSCFNQKITIVGAIPPSVEELSLGTNYNHELSKGIIPSSVIFLKLPTNYSKPINQGDLPDSIVTLVLPNDYNHPLTLEILPKSLKTIKYNKETYTQFEDIAQFITNFNKSTK
;
A
#
# COMPACT_ATOMS: atom_id res chain seq x y z
N MET A 1 -2.52 69.20 54.04
CA MET A 1 -2.67 68.11 55.05
C MET A 1 -2.36 66.80 54.37
N SER A 2 -1.47 66.06 54.99
CA SER A 2 -0.74 64.87 54.56
C SER A 2 -1.63 63.64 54.35
N SER A 3 -1.38 62.89 53.28
CA SER A 3 -1.51 61.43 53.30
C SER A 3 -0.29 60.80 52.61
N THR A 4 0.36 59.93 53.37
CA THR A 4 1.67 59.36 53.15
C THR A 4 1.58 58.12 52.25
N ASN A 5 2.16 58.21 51.05
CA ASN A 5 2.42 57.06 50.18
C ASN A 5 3.61 56.26 50.73
N ARG A 6 3.37 55.03 51.21
CA ARG A 6 4.41 54.04 51.51
C ARG A 6 4.60 53.13 50.31
N SER A 7 5.82 53.14 49.77
CA SER A 7 6.32 52.23 48.75
C SER A 7 6.44 50.79 49.28
N PRO A 8 6.16 49.75 48.48
CA PRO A 8 6.53 48.37 48.81
C PRO A 8 7.99 48.05 48.42
N PRO A 9 8.64 47.07 49.07
CA PRO A 9 10.07 46.76 48.91
C PRO A 9 10.36 45.93 47.63
N PRO A 10 11.64 45.87 47.19
CA PRO A 10 11.99 45.31 45.89
C PRO A 10 11.88 43.77 45.85
N GLN A 11 11.26 43.26 44.79
CA GLN A 11 11.25 41.83 44.48
C GLN A 11 12.65 41.40 44.02
N SER A 12 13.15 40.35 44.65
CA SER A 12 14.41 39.68 44.33
C SER A 12 14.37 39.10 42.91
N SER A 13 15.27 39.58 42.06
CA SER A 13 15.56 39.01 40.75
C SER A 13 16.23 37.65 40.91
N THR A 14 15.45 36.57 40.92
CA THR A 14 15.98 35.22 40.72
C THR A 14 16.14 34.99 39.22
N ASN A 15 17.39 35.07 38.76
CA ASN A 15 17.84 34.61 37.46
C ASN A 15 17.35 33.19 37.19
N ARG A 16 16.36 33.03 36.29
CA ARG A 16 16.13 31.76 35.59
C ARG A 16 16.75 31.88 34.21
N THR A 17 17.94 31.31 34.09
CA THR A 17 18.61 31.05 32.83
C THR A 17 17.71 30.17 31.95
N ASN A 18 17.25 30.75 30.84
CA ASN A 18 16.69 30.02 29.71
C ASN A 18 17.76 29.08 29.17
N SER A 19 17.72 27.80 29.55
CA SER A 19 18.45 26.74 28.86
C SER A 19 17.62 26.30 27.66
N GLY A 20 17.91 26.91 26.50
CA GLY A 20 17.57 26.29 25.21
C GLY A 20 18.23 24.91 25.09
N PRO A 21 17.77 24.06 24.16
CA PRO A 21 18.34 22.73 23.99
C PRO A 21 19.86 22.85 23.76
N PRO A 22 20.68 21.95 24.33
CA PRO A 22 22.13 22.07 24.27
C PRO A 22 22.59 22.11 22.81
N GLN A 23 23.08 23.28 22.36
CA GLN A 23 23.80 23.39 21.10
C GLN A 23 25.09 22.60 21.27
N GLN A 24 25.18 21.47 20.56
CA GLN A 24 26.36 20.62 20.60
C GLN A 24 27.61 21.37 20.14
N PRO A 25 28.79 21.05 20.68
CA PRO A 25 30.01 21.74 20.33
C PRO A 25 30.36 21.53 18.83
N PRO A 26 30.90 22.55 18.14
CA PRO A 26 31.22 22.50 16.71
C PRO A 26 32.23 21.39 16.33
N MET A 27 33.00 20.85 17.29
CA MET A 27 33.90 19.71 17.08
C MET A 27 33.17 18.40 16.78
N PHE A 28 32.08 18.10 17.49
CA PHE A 28 31.33 16.85 17.29
C PHE A 28 30.72 16.80 15.88
N ASN A 29 30.25 17.95 15.40
CA ASN A 29 29.72 18.10 14.04
C ASN A 29 30.80 17.91 12.96
N LYS A 30 32.04 18.37 13.19
CA LYS A 30 33.17 18.14 12.28
C LYS A 30 33.58 16.66 12.23
N PHE A 31 33.65 16.00 13.39
CA PHE A 31 33.97 14.57 13.47
C PHE A 31 33.00 13.72 12.65
N LEU A 32 31.70 13.97 12.76
CA LEU A 32 30.69 13.25 11.98
C LEU A 32 30.83 13.49 10.47
N ILE A 33 31.17 14.71 10.04
CA ILE A 33 31.41 15.02 8.61
C ILE A 33 32.63 14.25 8.08
N TYR A 34 33.73 14.22 8.83
CA TYR A 34 34.92 13.46 8.43
C TYR A 34 34.65 11.97 8.41
N SER A 35 33.97 11.44 9.44
CA SER A 35 33.58 10.04 9.52
C SER A 35 32.69 9.64 8.33
N TRP A 36 31.74 10.52 7.97
CA TRP A 36 30.90 10.32 6.79
C TRP A 36 31.74 10.27 5.51
N LEU A 37 32.68 11.20 5.31
CA LEU A 37 33.54 11.22 4.13
C LEU A 37 34.44 9.98 4.05
N VAL A 38 35.00 9.53 5.17
CA VAL A 38 35.79 8.30 5.28
C VAL A 38 34.93 7.09 4.91
N ALA A 39 33.70 7.02 5.43
CA ALA A 39 32.78 5.93 5.11
C ALA A 39 32.44 5.90 3.60
N GLN A 40 32.13 7.04 2.98
CA GLN A 40 31.89 7.11 1.53
C GLN A 40 33.12 6.66 0.71
N SER A 41 34.31 7.08 1.15
CA SER A 41 35.59 6.71 0.52
C SER A 41 35.85 5.20 0.64
N ALA A 42 35.63 4.64 1.83
CA ALA A 42 35.77 3.22 2.11
C ALA A 42 34.79 2.37 1.29
N THR A 43 33.52 2.77 1.17
CA THR A 43 32.55 2.08 0.30
C THR A 43 33.05 2.01 -1.15
N THR A 44 33.52 3.14 -1.67
CA THR A 44 34.00 3.26 -3.05
C THR A 44 35.25 2.39 -3.25
N LEU A 45 36.24 2.51 -2.35
CA LEU A 45 37.48 1.77 -2.42
C LEU A 45 37.25 0.26 -2.30
N PHE A 46 36.50 -0.20 -1.30
CA PHE A 46 36.27 -1.63 -1.10
C PHE A 46 35.39 -2.24 -2.19
N THR A 47 34.45 -1.50 -2.79
CA THR A 47 33.73 -2.00 -3.96
C THR A 47 34.69 -2.24 -5.13
N LEU A 48 35.58 -1.29 -5.41
CA LEU A 48 36.58 -1.44 -6.48
C LEU A 48 37.58 -2.57 -6.17
N SER A 49 38.04 -2.67 -4.91
CA SER A 49 38.88 -3.78 -4.48
C SER A 49 38.18 -5.13 -4.67
N TYR A 50 36.90 -5.23 -4.36
CA TYR A 50 36.13 -6.46 -4.64
C TYR A 50 36.05 -6.76 -6.14
N LEU A 51 35.77 -5.75 -6.97
CA LEU A 51 35.69 -5.88 -8.43
C LEU A 51 37.01 -6.41 -9.04
N PHE A 52 38.16 -5.88 -8.62
CA PHE A 52 39.45 -6.22 -9.24
C PHE A 52 40.20 -7.36 -8.57
N ILE A 53 40.04 -7.55 -7.25
CA ILE A 53 40.78 -8.56 -6.47
C ILE A 53 39.91 -9.80 -6.22
N GLY A 54 38.58 -9.66 -6.19
CA GLY A 54 37.64 -10.76 -5.99
C GLY A 54 37.56 -11.29 -4.54
N ASN A 55 38.28 -10.68 -3.58
CA ASN A 55 38.27 -11.14 -2.19
C ASN A 55 36.94 -10.77 -1.48
N PRO A 56 36.15 -11.74 -0.99
CA PRO A 56 34.86 -11.49 -0.33
C PRO A 56 34.92 -10.58 0.89
N ASN A 57 36.07 -10.46 1.57
CA ASN A 57 36.21 -9.53 2.70
C ASN A 57 35.97 -8.08 2.27
N PHE A 58 36.32 -7.71 1.04
CA PHE A 58 36.04 -6.38 0.51
C PHE A 58 34.55 -6.15 0.27
N TYR A 59 33.79 -7.19 -0.08
CA TYR A 59 32.32 -7.10 -0.19
C TYR A 59 31.69 -6.72 1.15
N TYR A 60 32.00 -7.45 2.22
CA TYR A 60 31.43 -7.19 3.55
C TYR A 60 31.89 -5.84 4.12
N ARG A 61 33.16 -5.48 3.92
CA ARG A 61 33.69 -4.17 4.34
C ARG A 61 33.02 -3.02 3.58
N SER A 62 32.72 -3.20 2.29
CA SER A 62 32.01 -2.22 1.50
C SER A 62 30.59 -1.99 1.99
N LEU A 63 29.84 -3.07 2.28
CA LEU A 63 28.48 -2.96 2.83
C LEU A 63 28.47 -2.31 4.21
N LEU A 64 29.42 -2.65 5.08
CA LEU A 64 29.55 -2.04 6.40
C LEU A 64 29.87 -0.55 6.30
N ALA A 65 30.81 -0.17 5.43
CA ALA A 65 31.15 1.23 5.18
C ALA A 65 29.94 2.01 4.65
N ALA A 66 29.17 1.42 3.72
CA ALA A 66 27.94 2.03 3.20
C ALA A 66 26.89 2.22 4.31
N ALA A 67 26.66 1.19 5.12
CA ALA A 67 25.73 1.28 6.25
C ALA A 67 26.13 2.39 7.22
N ILE A 68 27.42 2.51 7.58
CA ILE A 68 27.92 3.60 8.43
C ILE A 68 27.68 4.97 7.77
N ALA A 69 27.95 5.09 6.47
CA ALA A 69 27.74 6.32 5.73
C ALA A 69 26.27 6.78 5.75
N TYR A 70 25.31 5.84 5.75
CA TYR A 70 23.88 6.12 5.85
C TYR A 70 23.40 6.35 7.29
N ILE A 71 24.01 5.70 8.29
CA ILE A 71 23.66 5.88 9.71
C ILE A 71 24.00 7.30 10.19
N ILE A 72 25.13 7.86 9.77
CA ILE A 72 25.60 9.18 10.26
C ILE A 72 24.56 10.30 10.03
N PRO A 73 23.98 10.50 8.82
CA PRO A 73 22.90 11.45 8.62
C PRO A 73 21.65 11.18 9.46
N ILE A 74 21.28 9.91 9.66
CA ILE A 74 20.12 9.53 10.48
C ILE A 74 20.34 9.94 11.93
N PHE A 75 21.51 9.60 12.49
CA PHE A 75 21.89 9.96 13.84
C PHE A 75 21.85 11.49 14.02
N LYS A 76 22.54 12.23 13.14
CA LYS A 76 22.57 13.69 13.18
C LYS A 76 21.18 14.34 13.13
N SER A 77 20.24 13.78 12.37
CA SER A 77 18.88 14.33 12.24
C SER A 77 17.94 14.02 13.40
N ASN A 78 18.31 13.08 14.27
CA ASN A 78 17.45 12.59 15.36
C ASN A 78 18.11 12.66 16.74
N GLU A 79 19.26 13.30 16.82
CA GLU A 79 20.02 13.46 18.05
C GLU A 79 19.22 14.18 19.14
N GLY A 80 19.28 13.66 20.37
CA GLY A 80 18.53 14.20 21.51
C GLY A 80 17.03 13.91 21.52
N LYS A 81 16.47 13.26 20.48
CA LYS A 81 15.06 12.84 20.47
C LYS A 81 14.88 11.55 21.28
N LYS A 82 13.78 11.48 22.05
CA LYS A 82 13.43 10.26 22.79
C LYS A 82 12.92 9.16 21.83
N PRO A 83 13.21 7.89 22.08
CA PRO A 83 12.70 6.79 21.27
C PRO A 83 11.19 6.65 21.47
N THR A 84 10.41 7.13 20.50
CA THR A 84 8.96 6.95 20.44
C THR A 84 8.56 6.18 19.19
N LYS A 85 7.31 5.69 19.15
CA LYS A 85 6.76 5.00 17.98
C LYS A 85 6.72 5.91 16.75
N GLU A 86 6.41 7.19 16.95
CA GLU A 86 6.38 8.21 15.89
C GLU A 86 7.77 8.44 15.33
N LEU A 87 8.79 8.53 16.19
CA LEU A 87 10.18 8.65 15.75
C LEU A 87 10.63 7.42 14.94
N ALA A 88 10.26 6.21 15.38
CA ALA A 88 10.56 4.98 14.63
C ALA A 88 9.92 5.00 13.23
N MET A 89 8.67 5.46 13.11
CA MET A 89 8.00 5.62 11.82
C MET A 89 8.67 6.68 10.94
N GLN A 90 9.11 7.82 11.50
CA GLN A 90 9.86 8.84 10.77
C GLN A 90 11.21 8.30 10.27
N ILE A 91 11.91 7.50 11.08
CA ILE A 91 13.17 6.87 10.66
C ILE A 91 12.90 5.88 9.52
N LEU A 92 11.84 5.08 9.58
CA LEU A 92 11.48 4.13 8.51
C LEU A 92 11.21 4.83 7.16
N GLN A 93 10.65 6.03 7.19
CA GLN A 93 10.41 6.87 6.01
C GLN A 93 11.71 7.46 5.42
N ASN A 94 12.79 7.54 6.22
CA ASN A 94 14.06 8.09 5.79
C ASN A 94 14.76 7.19 4.77
N GLU A 95 15.16 7.75 3.63
CA GLU A 95 15.85 7.02 2.57
C GLU A 95 17.14 6.35 3.06
N ASN A 96 17.94 7.03 3.89
CA ASN A 96 19.16 6.44 4.43
C ASN A 96 18.86 5.22 5.31
N ALA A 97 17.79 5.24 6.10
CA ALA A 97 17.44 4.11 6.96
C ALA A 97 17.03 2.89 6.13
N GLN A 98 16.33 3.12 5.02
CA GLN A 98 16.01 2.07 4.06
C GLN A 98 17.28 1.53 3.40
N LEU A 99 18.25 2.38 3.03
CA LEU A 99 19.54 1.94 2.47
C LEU A 99 20.41 1.20 3.51
N VAL A 100 20.29 1.51 4.80
CA VAL A 100 20.88 0.70 5.88
C VAL A 100 20.25 -0.69 5.89
N LEU A 101 18.93 -0.79 5.80
CA LEU A 101 18.23 -2.08 5.71
C LEU A 101 18.70 -2.89 4.50
N TYR A 102 18.86 -2.24 3.33
CA TYR A 102 19.47 -2.87 2.16
C TYR A 102 20.85 -3.47 2.50
N CYS A 103 21.74 -2.69 3.12
CA CYS A 103 23.07 -3.16 3.48
C CYS A 103 23.03 -4.34 4.46
N ILE A 104 22.15 -4.30 5.47
CA ILE A 104 21.97 -5.38 6.45
C ILE A 104 21.52 -6.66 5.77
N ILE A 105 20.54 -6.59 4.86
CA ILE A 105 20.03 -7.77 4.14
C ILE A 105 21.17 -8.45 3.37
N PHE A 106 21.92 -7.69 2.57
CA PHE A 106 22.99 -8.27 1.76
C PHE A 106 24.25 -8.64 2.55
N TYR A 107 24.43 -8.09 3.75
CA TYR A 107 25.51 -8.45 4.64
C TYR A 107 25.27 -9.82 5.29
N PHE A 108 24.05 -10.10 5.75
CA PHE A 108 23.75 -11.33 6.49
C PHE A 108 23.13 -12.45 5.65
N LEU A 109 22.38 -12.11 4.60
CA LEU A 109 21.51 -13.06 3.90
C LEU A 109 21.95 -13.39 2.48
N ALA A 110 22.96 -12.73 1.93
CA ALA A 110 23.35 -12.91 0.53
C ALA A 110 24.76 -13.50 0.39
N THR A 111 24.92 -14.34 -0.63
CA THR A 111 26.25 -14.71 -1.12
C THR A 111 26.91 -13.48 -1.77
N PRO A 112 28.21 -13.22 -1.53
CA PRO A 112 28.91 -12.07 -2.09
C PRO A 112 28.76 -11.97 -3.61
N SER A 113 28.25 -10.84 -4.08
CA SER A 113 28.09 -10.55 -5.51
C SER A 113 28.24 -9.06 -5.76
N LEU A 114 28.90 -8.71 -6.87
CA LEU A 114 29.17 -7.33 -7.21
C LEU A 114 27.87 -6.54 -7.40
N ILE A 115 26.84 -7.20 -7.94
CA ILE A 115 25.56 -6.56 -8.26
C ILE A 115 24.91 -5.89 -7.04
N TYR A 116 25.11 -6.45 -5.84
CA TYR A 116 24.57 -5.88 -4.61
C TYR A 116 25.35 -4.65 -4.11
N LEU A 117 26.60 -4.48 -4.54
CA LEU A 117 27.42 -3.32 -4.18
C LEU A 117 27.20 -2.11 -5.09
N VAL A 118 26.77 -2.34 -6.34
CA VAL A 118 26.68 -1.28 -7.37
C VAL A 118 25.82 -0.08 -6.93
N PRO A 119 24.61 -0.25 -6.35
CA PRO A 119 23.83 0.90 -5.90
C PRO A 119 24.58 1.75 -4.85
N ASN A 120 25.14 1.12 -3.83
CA ASN A 120 25.90 1.79 -2.77
C ASN A 120 27.14 2.50 -3.33
N PHE A 121 27.85 1.85 -4.25
CA PHE A 121 28.99 2.45 -4.95
C PHE A 121 28.60 3.72 -5.71
N ILE A 122 27.50 3.69 -6.48
CA ILE A 122 27.03 4.86 -7.23
C ILE A 122 26.73 6.01 -6.27
N TYR A 123 25.97 5.76 -5.20
CA TYR A 123 25.64 6.80 -4.21
C TYR A 123 26.91 7.38 -3.58
N SER A 124 27.81 6.52 -3.08
CA SER A 124 29.06 6.96 -2.45
C SER A 124 30.00 7.70 -3.39
N PHE A 125 30.18 7.19 -4.61
CA PHE A 125 31.04 7.79 -5.62
C PHE A 125 30.59 9.21 -5.96
N TYR A 126 29.29 9.43 -6.20
CA TYR A 126 28.78 10.76 -6.52
C TYR A 126 28.80 11.72 -5.32
N HIS A 127 28.67 11.21 -4.09
CA HIS A 127 28.92 12.03 -2.90
C HIS A 127 30.36 12.53 -2.83
N LEU A 128 31.34 11.66 -3.10
CA LEU A 128 32.76 12.03 -3.15
C LEU A 128 33.05 12.98 -4.30
N LEU A 129 32.54 12.68 -5.50
CA LEU A 129 32.73 13.50 -6.69
C LEU A 129 32.29 14.94 -6.44
N ASN A 130 31.13 15.14 -5.83
CA ASN A 130 30.61 16.47 -5.51
C ASN A 130 31.44 17.21 -4.45
N LYS A 131 32.17 16.49 -3.58
CA LYS A 131 33.12 17.09 -2.63
C LYS A 131 34.47 17.42 -3.25
N ILE A 132 34.93 16.63 -4.23
CA ILE A 132 36.23 16.79 -4.88
C ILE A 132 36.22 17.92 -5.92
N ILE A 133 35.16 18.05 -6.71
CA ILE A 133 35.07 19.09 -7.77
C ILE A 133 35.50 20.49 -7.32
N PRO A 134 34.99 21.06 -6.21
CA PRO A 134 35.40 22.41 -5.79
C PRO A 134 36.87 22.51 -5.35
N LEU A 135 37.53 21.40 -5.02
CA LEU A 135 38.94 21.37 -4.60
C LEU A 135 39.92 21.31 -5.78
N THR A 136 39.44 20.96 -6.98
CA THR A 136 40.28 20.66 -8.16
C THR A 136 40.51 21.83 -9.12
N GLY A 137 40.11 23.06 -8.75
CA GLY A 137 40.11 24.27 -9.59
C GLY A 137 41.46 24.77 -10.12
N ARG A 138 42.53 23.96 -10.08
CA ARG A 138 43.87 24.30 -10.55
C ARG A 138 44.31 23.54 -11.81
N VAL A 139 43.54 22.56 -12.30
CA VAL A 139 43.87 21.79 -13.52
C VAL A 139 42.65 21.70 -14.46
N PRO A 140 42.62 22.46 -15.57
CA PRO A 140 41.46 22.54 -16.47
C PRO A 140 40.99 21.20 -17.04
N PHE A 141 41.92 20.32 -17.40
CA PHE A 141 41.61 18.98 -17.91
C PHE A 141 40.87 18.12 -16.88
N VAL A 142 41.35 18.10 -15.64
CA VAL A 142 40.73 17.35 -14.53
C VAL A 142 39.33 17.90 -14.25
N GLN A 143 39.18 19.22 -14.24
CA GLN A 143 37.88 19.86 -14.04
C GLN A 143 36.87 19.47 -15.13
N SER A 144 37.28 19.46 -16.40
CA SER A 144 36.43 19.03 -17.52
C SER A 144 35.98 17.57 -17.37
N LEU A 145 36.89 16.67 -17.01
CA LEU A 145 36.58 15.25 -16.78
C LEU A 145 35.59 15.06 -15.63
N LEU A 146 35.82 15.72 -14.48
CA LEU A 146 34.94 15.61 -13.32
C LEU A 146 33.56 16.21 -13.58
N GLN A 147 33.48 17.30 -14.34
CA GLN A 147 32.20 17.87 -14.78
C GLN A 147 31.44 16.93 -15.73
N LYS A 148 32.15 16.27 -16.66
CA LYS A 148 31.55 15.25 -17.53
C LYS A 148 31.02 14.07 -16.70
N LEU A 149 31.75 13.59 -15.70
CA LEU A 149 31.26 12.55 -14.78
C LEU A 149 30.05 13.01 -13.98
N LYS A 150 30.06 14.25 -13.46
CA LYS A 150 28.92 14.85 -12.75
C LYS A 150 27.67 14.94 -13.62
N SER A 151 27.82 15.23 -14.92
CA SER A 151 26.68 15.27 -15.86
C SER A 151 25.93 13.93 -15.98
N GLN A 152 26.58 12.80 -15.66
CA GLN A 152 25.96 11.47 -15.70
C GLN A 152 25.29 11.06 -14.38
N GLN A 153 25.32 11.92 -13.35
CA GLN A 153 24.85 11.59 -11.99
C GLN A 153 23.40 11.09 -11.96
N GLU A 154 22.48 11.79 -12.63
CA GLU A 154 21.06 11.41 -12.61
C GLU A 154 20.81 10.10 -13.37
N LYS A 155 21.53 9.85 -14.46
CA LYS A 155 21.48 8.55 -15.17
C LYS A 155 22.01 7.42 -14.30
N ALA A 156 23.12 7.65 -13.59
CA ALA A 156 23.69 6.66 -12.69
C ALA A 156 22.76 6.38 -11.49
N ARG A 157 22.12 7.40 -10.93
CA ARG A 157 21.09 7.22 -9.89
C ARG A 157 19.89 6.41 -10.40
N GLY A 158 19.41 6.70 -11.61
CA GLY A 158 18.37 5.90 -12.26
C GLY A 158 18.79 4.44 -12.46
N LEU A 159 20.06 4.18 -12.76
CA LEU A 159 20.63 2.83 -12.81
C LEU A 159 20.64 2.16 -11.42
N ALA A 160 21.06 2.86 -10.37
CA ALA A 160 21.03 2.33 -9.00
C ALA A 160 19.61 1.90 -8.58
N VAL A 161 18.62 2.77 -8.80
CA VAL A 161 17.19 2.48 -8.54
C VAL A 161 16.71 1.29 -9.39
N SER A 162 17.13 1.21 -10.65
CA SER A 162 16.78 0.07 -11.52
C SER A 162 17.37 -1.24 -11.00
N LEU A 163 18.62 -1.21 -10.53
CA LEU A 163 19.29 -2.38 -9.96
C LEU A 163 18.63 -2.82 -8.65
N GLU A 164 18.25 -1.89 -7.78
CA GLU A 164 17.45 -2.22 -6.58
C GLU A 164 16.21 -3.05 -6.93
N ILE A 165 15.46 -2.65 -7.97
CA ILE A 165 14.26 -3.38 -8.39
C ILE A 165 14.65 -4.74 -9.01
N ASN A 166 15.63 -4.75 -9.90
CA ASN A 166 16.00 -5.93 -10.68
C ASN A 166 16.73 -7.01 -9.87
N ILE A 167 17.35 -6.65 -8.74
CA ILE A 167 17.98 -7.61 -7.81
C ILE A 167 16.99 -8.70 -7.39
N PHE A 168 15.69 -8.39 -7.28
CA PHE A 168 14.68 -9.38 -6.96
C PHE A 168 14.65 -10.56 -7.95
N ILE A 169 14.89 -10.31 -9.24
CA ILE A 169 14.96 -11.36 -10.27
C ILE A 169 16.17 -12.27 -10.04
N PHE A 170 17.33 -11.67 -9.76
CA PHE A 170 18.56 -12.42 -9.46
C PHE A 170 18.42 -13.27 -8.20
N LEU A 171 17.72 -12.77 -7.18
CA LEU A 171 17.42 -13.52 -5.96
C LEU A 171 16.45 -14.70 -6.21
N ILE A 172 15.46 -14.55 -7.09
CA ILE A 172 14.61 -15.67 -7.48
C ILE A 172 15.43 -16.75 -8.18
N ILE A 173 16.31 -16.36 -9.11
CA ILE A 173 17.19 -17.30 -9.81
C ILE A 173 18.13 -18.00 -8.83
N SER A 174 18.62 -17.29 -7.80
CA SER A 174 19.52 -17.87 -6.80
C SER A 174 18.85 -18.91 -5.90
N ILE A 175 17.51 -19.00 -5.86
CA ILE A 175 16.79 -20.09 -5.15
C ILE A 175 17.22 -21.45 -5.70
N PHE A 176 17.38 -21.58 -7.02
CA PHE A 176 17.79 -22.85 -7.63
C PHE A 176 19.19 -23.29 -7.24
N THR A 177 20.04 -22.36 -6.78
CA THR A 177 21.40 -22.64 -6.33
C THR A 177 21.54 -22.73 -4.81
N THR A 178 20.68 -22.06 -4.04
CA THR A 178 20.82 -21.91 -2.58
C THR A 178 19.71 -22.58 -1.77
N GLY A 179 18.68 -23.13 -2.43
CA GLY A 179 17.59 -23.86 -1.80
C GLY A 179 16.77 -22.98 -0.85
N LEU A 180 16.46 -23.51 0.35
CA LEU A 180 15.64 -22.83 1.36
C LEU A 180 16.20 -21.46 1.78
N TYR A 181 17.52 -21.30 1.80
CA TYR A 181 18.16 -20.02 2.13
C TYR A 181 17.82 -18.93 1.10
N GLY A 182 17.78 -19.29 -0.19
CA GLY A 182 17.35 -18.41 -1.27
C GLY A 182 15.92 -17.91 -1.10
N ILE A 183 15.02 -18.77 -0.60
CA ILE A 183 13.63 -18.39 -0.32
C ILE A 183 13.57 -17.33 0.79
N ILE A 184 14.36 -17.48 1.85
CA ILE A 184 14.39 -16.52 2.96
C ILE A 184 14.84 -15.14 2.49
N ILE A 185 15.96 -15.05 1.75
CA ILE A 185 16.42 -13.75 1.25
C ILE A 185 15.41 -13.14 0.28
N VAL A 186 14.78 -13.93 -0.59
CA VAL A 186 13.71 -13.44 -1.48
C VAL A 186 12.57 -12.86 -0.65
N MET A 187 12.10 -13.55 0.40
CA MET A 187 11.03 -13.05 1.27
C MET A 187 11.42 -11.78 2.06
N VAL A 188 12.65 -11.68 2.54
CA VAL A 188 13.12 -10.49 3.28
C VAL A 188 13.32 -9.31 2.34
N TYR A 189 13.99 -9.52 1.20
CA TYR A 189 14.20 -8.49 0.19
C TYR A 189 12.87 -8.02 -0.41
N PHE A 190 11.92 -8.96 -0.52
CA PHE A 190 10.56 -8.67 -0.91
C PHE A 190 9.90 -7.61 0.01
N ARG A 191 10.01 -7.78 1.32
CA ARG A 191 9.50 -6.80 2.31
C ARG A 191 10.23 -5.46 2.21
N TYR A 192 11.54 -5.49 1.98
CA TYR A 192 12.32 -4.28 1.75
C TYR A 192 11.82 -3.47 0.54
N LEU A 193 11.62 -4.12 -0.62
CA LEU A 193 11.11 -3.45 -1.81
C LEU A 193 9.71 -2.86 -1.60
N LYS A 194 8.84 -3.52 -0.81
CA LYS A 194 7.54 -2.95 -0.44
C LYS A 194 7.69 -1.64 0.35
N ILE A 195 8.61 -1.59 1.32
CA ILE A 195 8.88 -0.35 2.08
C ILE A 195 9.44 0.73 1.14
N ARG A 196 10.40 0.39 0.29
CA ARG A 196 10.97 1.31 -0.72
C ARG A 196 9.88 1.87 -1.63
N TYR A 197 8.99 1.02 -2.14
CA TYR A 197 7.90 1.44 -3.01
C TYR A 197 6.97 2.45 -2.34
N VAL A 198 6.60 2.23 -1.07
CA VAL A 198 5.67 3.11 -0.36
C VAL A 198 6.25 4.52 -0.17
N TYR A 199 7.55 4.61 0.15
CA TYR A 199 8.16 5.88 0.60
C TYR A 199 9.11 6.53 -0.42
N ASN A 200 9.51 5.86 -1.50
CA ASN A 200 10.44 6.39 -2.48
C ASN A 200 9.77 6.63 -3.84
N ALA A 201 9.64 7.90 -4.22
CA ALA A 201 9.01 8.31 -5.48
C ALA A 201 9.77 7.81 -6.73
N SER A 202 11.10 7.73 -6.67
CA SER A 202 11.91 7.22 -7.81
C SER A 202 11.66 5.73 -8.05
N ILE A 203 11.47 4.95 -6.98
CA ILE A 203 11.09 3.53 -7.07
C ILE A 203 9.70 3.39 -7.71
N LYS A 204 8.70 4.18 -7.26
CA LYS A 204 7.35 4.17 -7.86
C LYS A 204 7.40 4.46 -9.36
N GLN A 205 8.08 5.54 -9.74
CA GLN A 205 8.24 5.94 -11.13
C GLN A 205 8.91 4.83 -11.95
N ARG A 206 9.99 4.24 -11.43
CA ARG A 206 10.73 3.21 -12.16
C ARG A 206 9.92 1.93 -12.34
N ILE A 207 9.12 1.53 -11.37
CA ILE A 207 8.18 0.40 -11.52
C ILE A 207 7.11 0.71 -12.58
N ALA A 208 6.60 1.94 -12.63
CA ALA A 208 5.64 2.35 -13.66
C ALA A 208 6.28 2.32 -15.07
N GLU A 209 7.52 2.79 -15.22
CA GLU A 209 8.27 2.71 -16.48
C GLU A 209 8.52 1.26 -16.91
N LEU A 210 8.91 0.39 -15.98
CA LEU A 210 9.11 -1.03 -16.26
C LEU A 210 7.81 -1.69 -16.72
N ASP A 211 6.68 -1.37 -16.09
CA ASP A 211 5.39 -1.91 -16.48
C ASP A 211 4.99 -1.49 -17.90
N MET A 212 5.21 -0.21 -18.26
CA MET A 212 5.01 0.28 -19.62
C MET A 212 5.88 -0.46 -20.63
N ALA A 213 7.16 -0.69 -20.32
CA ALA A 213 8.06 -1.45 -21.18
C ALA A 213 7.61 -2.92 -21.35
N VAL A 214 7.18 -3.57 -20.25
CA VAL A 214 6.64 -4.93 -20.29
C VAL A 214 5.37 -4.99 -21.15
N ASN A 215 4.49 -3.99 -21.06
CA ASN A 215 3.30 -3.91 -21.92
C ASN A 215 3.67 -3.80 -23.41
N GLN A 216 4.68 -2.99 -23.76
CA GLN A 216 5.16 -2.88 -25.13
C GLN A 216 5.72 -4.22 -25.64
N ILE A 217 6.51 -4.93 -24.82
CA ILE A 217 7.05 -6.25 -25.16
C ILE A 217 5.90 -7.26 -25.37
N GLN A 218 4.90 -7.27 -24.49
CA GLN A 218 3.77 -8.20 -24.56
C GLN A 218 2.92 -7.98 -25.82
N ALA A 219 2.69 -6.71 -26.18
CA ALA A 219 1.91 -6.29 -27.34
C ALA A 219 2.66 -6.46 -28.67
N HIS A 220 3.98 -6.61 -28.65
CA HIS A 220 4.78 -6.71 -29.87
C HIS A 220 4.40 -7.98 -30.68
N PRO A 221 4.26 -7.89 -32.02
CA PRO A 221 3.87 -9.04 -32.86
C PRO A 221 4.78 -10.26 -32.68
N ASN A 222 6.09 -10.02 -32.56
CA ASN A 222 7.10 -11.07 -32.41
C ASN A 222 7.26 -11.61 -30.97
N CYS A 223 6.41 -11.18 -30.03
CA CYS A 223 6.49 -11.68 -28.65
C CYS A 223 6.13 -13.18 -28.61
N PRO A 224 7.02 -14.06 -28.12
CA PRO A 224 6.73 -15.49 -28.00
C PRO A 224 5.45 -15.73 -27.20
N GLY A 225 4.58 -16.63 -27.66
CA GLY A 225 3.29 -16.89 -27.01
C GLY A 225 3.39 -17.30 -25.54
N PHE A 226 4.45 -18.05 -25.19
CA PHE A 226 4.77 -18.37 -23.80
C PHE A 226 5.00 -17.12 -22.94
N ILE A 227 5.76 -16.13 -23.44
CA ILE A 227 6.01 -14.87 -22.72
C ILE A 227 4.70 -14.09 -22.57
N ARG A 228 3.90 -14.00 -23.65
CA ARG A 228 2.61 -13.31 -23.63
C ARG A 228 1.65 -13.87 -22.57
N ASN A 229 1.71 -15.18 -22.33
CA ASN A 229 0.90 -15.87 -21.32
C ASN A 229 1.53 -15.86 -19.91
N LEU A 230 2.85 -15.73 -19.80
CA LEU A 230 3.57 -15.75 -18.52
C LEU A 230 3.49 -14.39 -17.81
N ILE A 231 3.61 -13.28 -18.54
CA ILE A 231 3.56 -11.91 -18.01
C ILE A 231 2.35 -11.66 -17.09
N PRO A 232 1.09 -11.93 -17.49
CA PRO A 232 -0.07 -11.69 -16.62
C PRO A 232 -0.05 -12.57 -15.38
N LYS A 233 0.47 -13.81 -15.46
CA LYS A 233 0.63 -14.69 -14.30
C LYS A 233 1.64 -14.11 -13.31
N ILE A 234 2.81 -13.68 -13.78
CA ILE A 234 3.83 -13.05 -12.93
C ILE A 234 3.26 -11.80 -12.26
N ARG A 235 2.58 -10.94 -13.02
CA ARG A 235 1.91 -9.74 -12.47
C ARG A 235 0.90 -10.08 -11.38
N TYR A 236 0.09 -11.10 -11.59
CA TYR A 236 -0.88 -11.58 -10.61
C TYR A 236 -0.18 -12.10 -9.33
N TYR A 237 0.86 -12.92 -9.46
CA TYR A 237 1.65 -13.40 -8.32
C TYR A 237 2.30 -12.26 -7.56
N ILE A 238 2.96 -11.34 -8.26
CA ILE A 238 3.51 -10.13 -7.67
C ILE A 238 2.37 -9.42 -6.95
N SER A 239 1.24 -9.15 -7.59
CA SER A 239 0.15 -8.46 -6.90
C SER A 239 -0.32 -9.12 -5.61
N ILE A 240 -0.55 -10.43 -5.61
CA ILE A 240 -1.14 -11.12 -4.45
C ILE A 240 -0.16 -11.13 -3.29
N TYR A 241 1.06 -11.56 -3.57
CA TYR A 241 2.06 -11.80 -2.54
C TYR A 241 2.81 -10.52 -2.17
N ILE A 242 2.80 -9.51 -3.05
CA ILE A 242 3.55 -8.28 -2.90
C ILE A 242 2.66 -7.10 -2.52
N PHE A 243 1.63 -6.85 -3.32
CA PHE A 243 0.83 -5.64 -3.27
C PHE A 243 -0.61 -5.87 -2.83
N ASN A 244 -0.86 -6.80 -1.90
CA ASN A 244 -2.05 -6.66 -1.07
C ASN A 244 -1.87 -5.36 -0.25
N LEU A 245 -2.38 -4.28 -0.83
CA LEU A 245 -2.10 -2.92 -0.43
C LEU A 245 -3.31 -2.43 0.33
N LYS A 246 -3.06 -2.21 1.61
CA LYS A 246 -3.95 -1.53 2.51
C LYS A 246 -3.50 -0.07 2.53
N TYR A 247 -4.33 0.81 2.00
CA TYR A 247 -4.04 2.24 1.89
C TYR A 247 -4.58 2.97 3.12
N TYR A 248 -3.67 3.46 3.97
CA TYR A 248 -3.98 4.08 5.26
C TYR A 248 -3.86 5.61 5.27
N SER A 249 -3.72 6.25 4.09
CA SER A 249 -3.42 7.69 4.03
C SER A 249 -4.68 8.56 4.15
N PHE A 250 -4.51 9.73 4.75
CA PHE A 250 -5.47 10.84 4.66
C PHE A 250 -5.31 11.65 3.38
N GLU A 251 -4.23 11.41 2.63
CA GLU A 251 -3.88 12.20 1.46
C GLU A 251 -4.63 11.74 0.20
N PRO A 252 -4.92 12.69 -0.72
CA PRO A 252 -5.48 12.35 -2.01
C PRO A 252 -4.54 11.43 -2.78
N LEU A 253 -5.13 10.60 -3.63
CA LEU A 253 -4.37 9.71 -4.50
C LEU A 253 -3.95 10.46 -5.76
N PHE A 254 -2.68 10.32 -6.17
CA PHE A 254 -2.17 10.88 -7.42
C PHE A 254 -1.77 9.78 -8.42
N LYS A 255 -1.59 10.20 -9.68
CA LYS A 255 -1.17 9.30 -10.76
C LYS A 255 0.15 8.62 -10.37
N ASN A 256 0.20 7.29 -10.54
CA ASN A 256 1.34 6.41 -10.21
C ASN A 256 1.61 6.18 -8.71
N ASP A 257 0.71 6.58 -7.80
CA ASP A 257 0.87 6.20 -6.39
C ASP A 257 0.67 4.71 -6.15
N LEU A 258 -0.19 4.09 -6.96
CA LEU A 258 -0.51 2.68 -6.90
C LEU A 258 0.32 1.90 -7.94
N PRO A 259 0.80 0.69 -7.58
CA PRO A 259 1.53 -0.13 -8.54
C PRO A 259 0.60 -0.49 -9.70
N PRO A 260 1.07 -0.48 -10.95
CA PRO A 260 0.21 -0.62 -12.13
C PRO A 260 -0.43 -2.01 -12.29
N PHE A 261 0.08 -3.02 -11.59
CA PHE A 261 -0.38 -4.40 -11.67
C PHE A 261 -1.03 -4.92 -10.38
N ILE A 262 -1.50 -4.04 -9.48
CA ILE A 262 -2.24 -4.47 -8.28
C ILE A 262 -3.60 -5.10 -8.62
N ASN A 263 -3.95 -6.15 -7.90
CA ASN A 263 -5.10 -7.02 -8.08
C ASN A 263 -6.11 -6.84 -6.95
N SER A 264 -5.63 -6.54 -5.74
CA SER A 264 -6.46 -6.26 -4.58
C SER A 264 -6.04 -4.95 -3.94
N LEU A 265 -6.98 -4.03 -3.83
CA LEU A 265 -6.78 -2.73 -3.17
C LEU A 265 -7.83 -2.56 -2.08
N THR A 266 -7.37 -2.30 -0.87
CA THR A 266 -8.24 -1.93 0.25
C THR A 266 -7.88 -0.53 0.70
N PHE A 267 -8.78 0.42 0.52
CA PHE A 267 -8.74 1.69 1.23
C PHE A 267 -9.19 1.44 2.67
N GLU A 268 -8.35 1.74 3.65
CA GLU A 268 -8.60 1.46 5.07
C GLU A 268 -9.33 2.61 5.76
N TYR A 269 -9.63 2.44 7.04
CA TYR A 269 -10.60 3.25 7.80
C TYR A 269 -10.46 4.77 7.69
N LEU A 270 -9.27 5.30 7.42
CA LEU A 270 -8.99 6.74 7.44
C LEU A 270 -9.12 7.41 6.06
N PHE A 271 -9.27 6.64 4.99
CA PHE A 271 -9.32 7.20 3.64
C PHE A 271 -10.72 7.70 3.29
N ASN A 272 -10.86 9.00 3.05
CA ASN A 272 -12.13 9.63 2.63
C ASN A 272 -11.89 10.76 1.62
N GLN A 273 -10.97 10.54 0.67
CA GLN A 273 -10.63 11.52 -0.36
C GLN A 273 -11.31 11.17 -1.69
N LYS A 274 -11.58 12.19 -2.51
CA LYS A 274 -12.16 11.99 -3.85
C LYS A 274 -11.21 11.19 -4.73
N ILE A 275 -11.74 10.18 -5.43
CA ILE A 275 -11.00 9.39 -6.42
C ILE A 275 -11.51 9.76 -7.80
N TYR A 276 -10.65 10.39 -8.59
CA TYR A 276 -10.97 10.81 -9.95
C TYR A 276 -11.05 9.60 -10.90
N PRO A 277 -11.85 9.69 -11.97
CA PRO A 277 -11.93 8.66 -13.00
C PRO A 277 -10.56 8.27 -13.56
N ASN A 278 -10.37 6.98 -13.84
CA ASN A 278 -9.15 6.39 -14.42
C ASN A 278 -7.87 6.51 -13.56
N LEU A 279 -8.00 6.90 -12.28
CA LEU A 279 -6.87 7.01 -11.37
C LEU A 279 -6.42 5.64 -10.83
N LEU A 280 -7.37 4.73 -10.60
CA LEU A 280 -7.11 3.40 -10.11
C LEU A 280 -6.60 2.48 -11.24
N PRO A 281 -5.54 1.67 -11.02
CA PRO A 281 -5.02 0.74 -12.02
C PRO A 281 -6.09 -0.23 -12.55
N ALA A 282 -6.09 -0.44 -13.87
CA ALA A 282 -7.00 -1.36 -14.56
C ALA A 282 -6.69 -2.86 -14.34
N SER A 283 -5.76 -3.19 -13.44
CA SER A 283 -5.45 -4.55 -13.01
C SER A 283 -6.25 -4.99 -11.79
N ILE A 284 -6.94 -4.07 -11.10
CA ILE A 284 -7.62 -4.37 -9.82
C ILE A 284 -8.83 -5.27 -10.08
N GLN A 285 -8.85 -6.44 -9.42
CA GLN A 285 -9.99 -7.37 -9.42
C GLN A 285 -10.81 -7.29 -8.13
N THR A 286 -10.19 -6.94 -7.01
CA THR A 286 -10.87 -6.77 -5.72
C THR A 286 -10.63 -5.35 -5.21
N LEU A 287 -11.70 -4.58 -5.09
CA LEU A 287 -11.66 -3.20 -4.59
C LEU A 287 -12.52 -3.10 -3.34
N ARG A 288 -11.94 -2.60 -2.26
CA ARG A 288 -12.61 -2.44 -0.97
C ARG A 288 -12.43 -1.01 -0.46
N PHE A 289 -13.53 -0.36 -0.11
CA PHE A 289 -13.56 0.97 0.50
C PHE A 289 -13.97 0.84 1.98
N MET A 290 -13.03 0.66 2.90
CA MET A 290 -13.34 0.40 4.31
C MET A 290 -13.56 1.68 5.14
N GLY A 291 -14.17 1.51 6.32
CA GLY A 291 -14.39 2.55 7.32
C GLY A 291 -15.08 3.79 6.77
N ASN A 292 -14.35 4.90 6.65
CA ASN A 292 -14.88 6.26 6.51
C ASN A 292 -15.14 6.74 5.08
N TYR A 293 -14.86 5.95 4.05
CA TYR A 293 -15.04 6.40 2.67
C TYR A 293 -16.53 6.64 2.36
N ASN A 294 -16.88 7.90 2.07
CA ASN A 294 -18.25 8.32 1.76
C ASN A 294 -18.25 9.44 0.70
N MET A 295 -17.48 9.26 -0.37
CA MET A 295 -17.38 10.22 -1.48
C MET A 295 -18.24 9.79 -2.66
N GLU A 296 -18.85 10.77 -3.35
CA GLU A 296 -19.65 10.50 -4.55
C GLU A 296 -18.77 9.84 -5.63
N LEU A 297 -19.34 8.82 -6.29
CA LEU A 297 -18.67 8.08 -7.35
C LEU A 297 -18.94 8.73 -8.70
N GLU A 298 -17.91 8.79 -9.54
CA GLU A 298 -18.03 9.16 -10.95
C GLU A 298 -17.83 7.92 -11.84
N ILE A 299 -18.35 7.99 -13.07
CA ILE A 299 -18.12 6.91 -14.05
C ILE A 299 -16.61 6.83 -14.33
N GLY A 300 -16.06 5.63 -14.19
CA GLY A 300 -14.63 5.38 -14.35
C GLY A 300 -13.81 5.55 -13.06
N THR A 301 -14.41 5.93 -11.92
CA THR A 301 -13.74 5.87 -10.61
C THR A 301 -13.38 4.43 -10.25
N ILE A 302 -14.29 3.48 -10.51
CA ILE A 302 -14.07 2.05 -10.31
C ILE A 302 -13.61 1.43 -11.65
N PRO A 303 -12.44 0.77 -11.71
CA PRO A 303 -11.94 0.16 -12.94
C PRO A 303 -12.82 -0.94 -13.50
N GLN A 304 -12.86 -1.06 -14.84
CA GLN A 304 -13.61 -2.08 -15.58
C GLN A 304 -13.11 -3.53 -15.37
N SER A 305 -12.04 -3.72 -14.60
CA SER A 305 -11.49 -5.02 -14.23
C SER A 305 -12.02 -5.55 -12.89
N VAL A 306 -12.73 -4.74 -12.11
CA VAL A 306 -13.14 -5.09 -10.74
C VAL A 306 -14.23 -6.17 -10.79
N ILE A 307 -13.98 -7.27 -10.08
CA ILE A 307 -14.88 -8.43 -9.94
C ILE A 307 -15.58 -8.39 -8.58
N ASN A 308 -14.84 -8.04 -7.52
CA ASN A 308 -15.35 -7.94 -6.16
C ASN A 308 -15.28 -6.48 -5.70
N LEU A 309 -16.45 -5.89 -5.42
CA LEU A 309 -16.58 -4.53 -4.91
C LEU A 309 -17.25 -4.53 -3.54
N GLU A 310 -16.60 -3.92 -2.56
CA GLU A 310 -17.09 -3.83 -1.20
C GLU A 310 -16.99 -2.40 -0.68
N PHE A 311 -18.12 -1.86 -0.24
CA PHE A 311 -18.21 -0.59 0.48
C PHE A 311 -18.30 -0.86 1.99
N GLY A 312 -17.57 -0.05 2.74
CA GLY A 312 -17.43 -0.13 4.19
C GLY A 312 -18.50 0.66 4.93
N TYR A 313 -18.35 0.70 6.25
CA TYR A 313 -19.39 1.13 7.19
C TYR A 313 -20.10 2.44 6.82
N PHE A 314 -19.37 3.51 6.49
CA PHE A 314 -19.92 4.85 6.32
C PHE A 314 -20.39 5.22 4.90
N PHE A 315 -20.22 4.35 3.90
CA PHE A 315 -20.61 4.70 2.53
C PHE A 315 -22.14 4.82 2.40
N ASP A 316 -22.63 6.00 2.03
CA ASP A 316 -24.05 6.30 1.87
C ASP A 316 -24.31 7.26 0.68
N GLN A 317 -23.56 7.09 -0.41
CA GLN A 317 -23.73 7.87 -1.64
C GLN A 317 -24.67 7.18 -2.62
N SER A 318 -25.42 7.99 -3.37
CA SER A 318 -26.38 7.49 -4.37
C SER A 318 -25.65 6.75 -5.48
N ILE A 319 -26.21 5.61 -5.91
CA ILE A 319 -25.74 4.84 -7.06
C ILE A 319 -26.70 4.92 -8.25
N ASN A 320 -27.63 5.89 -8.25
CA ASN A 320 -28.66 6.05 -9.28
C ASN A 320 -28.12 6.66 -10.58
N LYS A 321 -27.10 6.02 -11.16
CA LYS A 321 -26.57 6.30 -12.48
C LYS A 321 -25.95 5.04 -13.05
N ILE A 322 -26.33 4.70 -14.28
CA ILE A 322 -25.82 3.52 -14.97
C ILE A 322 -24.31 3.71 -15.25
N GLY A 323 -23.52 2.67 -14.95
CA GLY A 323 -22.08 2.65 -15.20
C GLY A 323 -21.21 3.18 -14.06
N LEU A 324 -21.78 3.58 -12.91
CA LEU A 324 -20.99 3.86 -11.69
C LEU A 324 -20.31 2.61 -11.17
N ILE A 325 -21.04 1.50 -11.17
CA ILE A 325 -20.52 0.15 -10.89
C ILE A 325 -20.25 -0.52 -12.25
N PRO A 326 -19.02 -1.00 -12.52
CA PRO A 326 -18.68 -1.61 -13.79
C PRO A 326 -19.39 -2.95 -14.06
N PRO A 327 -19.68 -3.29 -15.33
CA PRO A 327 -20.28 -4.58 -15.74
C PRO A 327 -19.37 -5.80 -15.57
N SER A 328 -18.18 -5.63 -15.01
CA SER A 328 -17.30 -6.74 -14.61
C SER A 328 -17.59 -7.24 -13.19
N VAL A 329 -18.31 -6.47 -12.37
CA VAL A 329 -18.53 -6.76 -10.95
C VAL A 329 -19.48 -7.95 -10.81
N LYS A 330 -19.01 -9.00 -10.14
CA LYS A 330 -19.78 -10.21 -9.80
C LYS A 330 -20.27 -10.21 -8.36
N LYS A 331 -19.50 -9.60 -7.45
CA LYS A 331 -19.83 -9.52 -6.03
C LYS A 331 -19.87 -8.06 -5.60
N LEU A 332 -21.04 -7.64 -5.11
CA LEU A 332 -21.29 -6.28 -4.64
C LEU A 332 -21.80 -6.32 -3.19
N ILE A 333 -21.05 -5.68 -2.30
CA ILE A 333 -21.41 -5.56 -0.88
C ILE A 333 -21.47 -4.07 -0.51
N PHE A 334 -22.60 -3.65 0.04
CA PHE A 334 -22.76 -2.36 0.68
C PHE A 334 -22.54 -2.44 2.19
N GLY A 335 -21.94 -1.40 2.76
CA GLY A 335 -21.69 -1.31 4.19
C GLY A 335 -22.89 -0.82 4.98
N SER A 336 -22.78 -0.84 6.31
CA SER A 336 -23.91 -0.69 7.22
C SER A 336 -24.72 0.59 7.05
N CYS A 337 -24.09 1.75 6.77
CA CYS A 337 -24.79 3.03 6.66
C CYS A 337 -25.53 3.25 5.35
N PHE A 338 -25.26 2.45 4.30
CA PHE A 338 -25.89 2.64 3.00
C PHE A 338 -27.42 2.55 3.10
N ASN A 339 -28.10 3.65 2.82
CA ASN A 339 -29.56 3.77 2.85
C ASN A 339 -30.08 4.68 1.73
N GLN A 340 -29.35 4.80 0.62
CA GLN A 340 -29.83 5.50 -0.57
C GLN A 340 -30.78 4.61 -1.37
N LYS A 341 -31.98 5.11 -1.69
CA LYS A 341 -32.96 4.37 -2.49
C LYS A 341 -32.42 4.12 -3.89
N ILE A 342 -32.43 2.86 -4.34
CA ILE A 342 -32.04 2.49 -5.71
C ILE A 342 -33.30 2.57 -6.59
N THR A 343 -33.33 3.52 -7.52
CA THR A 343 -34.50 3.83 -8.35
C THR A 343 -34.32 3.49 -9.83
N ILE A 344 -33.08 3.31 -10.28
CA ILE A 344 -32.76 3.07 -11.69
C ILE A 344 -32.46 1.58 -11.92
N VAL A 345 -33.22 0.97 -12.84
CA VAL A 345 -32.93 -0.37 -13.37
C VAL A 345 -31.58 -0.34 -14.08
N GLY A 346 -30.67 -1.22 -13.70
CA GLY A 346 -29.29 -1.25 -14.21
C GLY A 346 -28.29 -0.39 -13.43
N ALA A 347 -28.70 0.26 -12.34
CA ALA A 347 -27.76 0.86 -11.37
C ALA A 347 -26.85 -0.21 -10.75
N ILE A 348 -27.42 -1.38 -10.45
CA ILE A 348 -26.66 -2.61 -10.19
C ILE A 348 -26.46 -3.33 -11.53
N PRO A 349 -25.22 -3.61 -11.96
CA PRO A 349 -24.97 -4.20 -13.27
C PRO A 349 -25.51 -5.63 -13.40
N PRO A 350 -25.90 -6.06 -14.62
CA PRO A 350 -26.41 -7.41 -14.87
C PRO A 350 -25.33 -8.51 -14.76
N SER A 351 -24.10 -8.17 -14.38
CA SER A 351 -23.04 -9.13 -14.05
C SER A 351 -23.03 -9.57 -12.59
N VAL A 352 -23.76 -8.89 -11.70
CA VAL A 352 -23.72 -9.14 -10.26
C VAL A 352 -24.43 -10.46 -9.92
N GLU A 353 -23.69 -11.41 -9.37
CA GLU A 353 -24.15 -12.73 -8.96
C GLU A 353 -24.39 -12.79 -7.43
N GLU A 354 -23.59 -12.06 -6.65
CA GLU A 354 -23.73 -11.93 -5.19
C GLU A 354 -23.99 -10.48 -4.81
N LEU A 355 -25.13 -10.22 -4.17
CA LEU A 355 -25.53 -8.90 -3.68
C LEU A 355 -25.82 -8.92 -2.19
N SER A 356 -25.16 -8.04 -1.43
CA SER A 356 -25.48 -7.73 -0.05
C SER A 356 -25.79 -6.25 0.09
N LEU A 357 -27.01 -5.92 0.49
CA LEU A 357 -27.40 -4.54 0.81
C LEU A 357 -26.92 -4.16 2.22
N GLY A 358 -26.74 -2.86 2.45
CA GLY A 358 -26.25 -2.32 3.72
C GLY A 358 -27.27 -2.44 4.84
N THR A 359 -26.82 -2.64 6.08
CA THR A 359 -27.67 -2.82 7.28
C THR A 359 -28.82 -1.82 7.41
N ASN A 360 -28.59 -0.54 7.08
CA ASN A 360 -29.58 0.53 7.21
C ASN A 360 -30.51 0.65 6.00
N TYR A 361 -30.26 -0.05 4.89
CA TYR A 361 -31.09 0.02 3.70
C TYR A 361 -32.49 -0.51 4.01
N ASN A 362 -33.50 0.37 3.97
CA ASN A 362 -34.87 -0.01 4.28
C ASN A 362 -35.90 0.60 3.32
N HIS A 363 -35.60 0.49 2.02
CA HIS A 363 -36.49 0.92 0.94
C HIS A 363 -37.15 -0.28 0.28
N GLU A 364 -38.37 -0.07 -0.22
CA GLU A 364 -39.07 -1.08 -1.02
C GLU A 364 -38.23 -1.48 -2.22
N LEU A 365 -38.12 -2.79 -2.45
CA LEU A 365 -37.61 -3.32 -3.69
C LEU A 365 -38.67 -3.13 -4.78
N SER A 366 -38.23 -2.90 -6.00
CA SER A 366 -39.13 -2.86 -7.16
C SER A 366 -38.57 -3.73 -8.26
N LYS A 367 -39.48 -4.27 -9.08
CA LYS A 367 -39.15 -5.15 -10.19
C LYS A 367 -38.00 -4.60 -11.05
N GLY A 368 -36.95 -5.42 -11.21
CA GLY A 368 -35.78 -5.11 -12.05
C GLY A 368 -34.67 -4.32 -11.36
N ILE A 369 -34.85 -3.83 -10.12
CA ILE A 369 -33.76 -3.20 -9.35
C ILE A 369 -32.68 -4.22 -8.99
N ILE A 370 -33.09 -5.41 -8.57
CA ILE A 370 -32.19 -6.54 -8.37
C ILE A 370 -32.04 -7.26 -9.73
N PRO A 371 -30.83 -7.32 -10.33
CA PRO A 371 -30.65 -7.93 -11.63
C PRO A 371 -30.96 -9.44 -11.63
N SER A 372 -31.43 -9.95 -12.76
CA SER A 372 -31.73 -11.37 -13.01
C SER A 372 -30.51 -12.30 -13.01
N SER A 373 -29.32 -11.77 -12.80
CA SER A 373 -28.09 -12.55 -12.62
C SER A 373 -27.80 -12.85 -11.15
N VAL A 374 -28.49 -12.20 -10.21
CA VAL A 374 -28.26 -12.39 -8.77
C VAL A 374 -28.70 -13.80 -8.37
N ILE A 375 -27.76 -14.57 -7.84
CA ILE A 375 -27.94 -15.94 -7.34
C ILE A 375 -27.99 -15.94 -5.81
N PHE A 376 -27.23 -15.05 -5.18
CA PHE A 376 -27.20 -14.85 -3.73
C PHE A 376 -27.64 -13.43 -3.39
N LEU A 377 -28.74 -13.30 -2.66
CA LEU A 377 -29.22 -12.01 -2.15
C LEU A 377 -29.24 -12.03 -0.63
N LYS A 378 -28.49 -11.10 -0.01
CA LYS A 378 -28.58 -10.81 1.42
C LYS A 378 -29.31 -9.51 1.65
N LEU A 379 -30.49 -9.60 2.25
CA LEU A 379 -31.22 -8.44 2.72
C LEU A 379 -30.62 -7.93 4.05
N PRO A 380 -30.74 -6.61 4.31
CA PRO A 380 -30.26 -5.97 5.53
C PRO A 380 -30.90 -6.57 6.79
N THR A 381 -30.23 -6.49 7.95
CA THR A 381 -30.82 -6.91 9.23
C THR A 381 -32.03 -6.07 9.64
N ASN A 382 -32.14 -4.82 9.17
CA ASN A 382 -33.23 -3.92 9.56
C ASN A 382 -34.30 -3.78 8.45
N TYR A 383 -34.28 -4.67 7.46
CA TYR A 383 -35.21 -4.61 6.33
C TYR A 383 -36.62 -4.99 6.78
N SER A 384 -37.53 -4.02 6.76
CA SER A 384 -38.90 -4.17 7.27
C SER A 384 -39.98 -3.85 6.24
N LYS A 385 -39.61 -3.73 4.96
CA LYS A 385 -40.56 -3.51 3.87
C LYS A 385 -41.12 -4.83 3.33
N PRO A 386 -42.38 -4.87 2.87
CA PRO A 386 -42.92 -6.05 2.22
C PRO A 386 -42.16 -6.34 0.93
N ILE A 387 -42.06 -7.62 0.57
CA ILE A 387 -41.54 -8.09 -0.71
C ILE A 387 -42.76 -8.53 -1.54
N ASN A 388 -42.95 -7.91 -2.69
CA ASN A 388 -44.09 -8.19 -3.58
C ASN A 388 -43.68 -9.11 -4.73
N GLN A 389 -44.69 -9.62 -5.44
CA GLN A 389 -44.48 -10.46 -6.62
C GLN A 389 -43.65 -9.71 -7.68
N GLY A 390 -42.53 -10.31 -8.08
CA GLY A 390 -41.62 -9.75 -9.10
C GLY A 390 -40.53 -8.82 -8.57
N ASP A 391 -40.49 -8.51 -7.28
CA ASP A 391 -39.39 -7.73 -6.68
C ASP A 391 -38.09 -8.53 -6.59
N LEU A 392 -38.21 -9.85 -6.41
CA LEU A 392 -37.10 -10.79 -6.41
C LEU A 392 -36.99 -11.48 -7.78
N PRO A 393 -35.82 -11.46 -8.43
CA PRO A 393 -35.62 -12.19 -9.68
C PRO A 393 -35.62 -13.71 -9.47
N ASP A 394 -36.17 -14.43 -10.45
CA ASP A 394 -36.29 -15.91 -10.45
C ASP A 394 -34.94 -16.64 -10.35
N SER A 395 -33.81 -15.96 -10.59
CA SER A 395 -32.45 -16.49 -10.52
C SER A 395 -31.92 -16.74 -9.11
N ILE A 396 -32.54 -16.15 -8.08
CA ILE A 396 -32.04 -16.26 -6.71
C ILE A 396 -32.14 -17.71 -6.23
N VAL A 397 -31.00 -18.26 -5.80
CA VAL A 397 -30.87 -19.60 -5.22
C VAL A 397 -30.80 -19.52 -3.70
N THR A 398 -30.12 -18.50 -3.16
CA THR A 398 -30.02 -18.26 -1.72
C THR A 398 -30.52 -16.87 -1.37
N LEU A 399 -31.53 -16.81 -0.50
CA LEU A 399 -32.07 -15.58 0.07
C LEU A 399 -31.75 -15.53 1.57
N VAL A 400 -31.10 -14.47 2.02
CA VAL A 400 -30.87 -14.21 3.45
C VAL A 400 -31.78 -13.08 3.90
N LEU A 401 -32.63 -13.37 4.90
CA LEU A 401 -33.59 -12.44 5.48
C LEU A 401 -33.18 -12.01 6.89
N PRO A 402 -33.64 -10.84 7.37
CA PRO A 402 -33.63 -10.51 8.79
C PRO A 402 -34.31 -11.58 9.65
N ASN A 403 -33.84 -11.80 10.88
CA ASN A 403 -34.48 -12.74 11.81
C ASN A 403 -35.91 -12.31 12.20
N ASP A 404 -36.15 -11.01 12.21
CA ASP A 404 -37.39 -10.34 12.59
C ASP A 404 -38.28 -9.99 11.39
N TYR A 405 -37.96 -10.48 10.18
CA TYR A 405 -38.80 -10.27 9.00
C TYR A 405 -40.16 -10.94 9.18
N ASN A 406 -41.22 -10.13 9.31
CA ASN A 406 -42.56 -10.55 9.72
C ASN A 406 -43.64 -10.40 8.64
N HIS A 407 -43.27 -10.06 7.40
CA HIS A 407 -44.21 -10.01 6.28
C HIS A 407 -44.43 -11.41 5.67
N PRO A 408 -45.65 -11.70 5.15
CA PRO A 408 -45.92 -12.99 4.51
C PRO A 408 -45.01 -13.26 3.31
N LEU A 409 -44.46 -14.46 3.22
CA LEU A 409 -43.71 -14.97 2.07
C LEU A 409 -44.50 -16.11 1.43
N THR A 410 -45.39 -15.78 0.50
CA THR A 410 -46.17 -16.77 -0.25
C THR A 410 -45.31 -17.39 -1.37
N LEU A 411 -45.71 -18.56 -1.86
CA LEU A 411 -45.02 -19.25 -2.96
C LEU A 411 -44.96 -18.43 -4.25
N GLU A 412 -45.88 -17.48 -4.45
CA GLU A 412 -45.91 -16.58 -5.61
C GLU A 412 -44.87 -15.46 -5.54
N ILE A 413 -44.41 -15.12 -4.34
CA ILE A 413 -43.39 -14.09 -4.08
C ILE A 413 -41.98 -14.69 -4.18
N LEU A 414 -41.82 -15.96 -3.81
CA LEU A 414 -40.51 -16.61 -3.78
C LEU A 414 -39.97 -16.89 -5.19
N PRO A 415 -38.67 -16.64 -5.45
CA PRO A 415 -38.02 -16.98 -6.72
C PRO A 415 -38.13 -18.47 -7.05
N LYS A 416 -38.38 -18.79 -8.32
CA LYS A 416 -38.51 -20.19 -8.77
C LYS A 416 -37.25 -21.04 -8.56
N SER A 417 -36.07 -20.43 -8.61
CA SER A 417 -34.79 -21.14 -8.43
C SER A 417 -34.36 -21.25 -6.96
N LEU A 418 -35.16 -20.75 -6.02
CA LEU A 418 -34.79 -20.67 -4.61
C LEU A 418 -34.60 -22.06 -4.00
N LYS A 419 -33.41 -22.31 -3.46
CA LYS A 419 -33.07 -23.57 -2.77
C LYS A 419 -32.87 -23.38 -1.28
N THR A 420 -32.54 -22.17 -0.84
CA THR A 420 -32.17 -21.92 0.56
C THR A 420 -32.64 -20.56 1.01
N ILE A 421 -33.40 -20.53 2.11
CA ILE A 421 -33.67 -19.32 2.89
C ILE A 421 -32.85 -19.40 4.17
N LYS A 422 -32.07 -18.37 4.47
CA LYS A 422 -31.34 -18.24 5.74
C LYS A 422 -31.85 -17.02 6.48
N TYR A 423 -31.81 -17.08 7.80
CA TYR A 423 -32.06 -15.94 8.67
C TYR A 423 -30.73 -15.42 9.23
N ASN A 424 -30.58 -14.10 9.27
CA ASN A 424 -29.33 -13.42 9.61
C ASN A 424 -29.06 -13.54 11.12
N LYS A 425 -28.49 -14.65 11.59
CA LYS A 425 -27.97 -14.75 12.97
C LYS A 425 -26.86 -13.71 13.14
N GLU A 426 -27.08 -12.68 13.94
CA GLU A 426 -25.96 -11.88 14.44
C GLU A 426 -25.07 -12.79 15.29
N THR A 427 -23.77 -12.77 15.03
CA THR A 427 -22.79 -13.09 16.07
C THR A 427 -21.47 -12.45 15.67
N TYR A 428 -21.15 -11.32 16.30
CA TYR A 428 -19.77 -11.10 16.73
C TYR A 428 -19.67 -11.55 18.19
N THR A 429 -18.83 -12.56 18.38
CA THR A 429 -18.21 -13.10 19.61
C THR A 429 -19.02 -13.97 20.60
N GLN A 430 -18.40 -15.15 20.82
CA GLN A 430 -18.55 -16.17 21.88
C GLN A 430 -19.63 -17.26 21.72
N PHE A 431 -19.12 -18.47 21.96
CA PHE A 431 -19.74 -19.81 21.90
C PHE A 431 -20.84 -19.99 22.96
N GLU A 432 -21.67 -21.03 22.76
CA GLU A 432 -22.76 -21.54 23.63
C GLU A 432 -24.04 -20.67 23.52
N ASP A 433 -25.12 -21.06 22.85
CA ASP A 433 -26.06 -22.11 23.26
C ASP A 433 -26.98 -22.57 22.09
N ILE A 434 -26.47 -23.43 21.20
CA ILE A 434 -27.29 -24.03 20.13
C ILE A 434 -28.03 -25.30 20.61
N ALA A 435 -27.59 -25.92 21.71
CA ALA A 435 -28.21 -27.13 22.24
C ALA A 435 -29.60 -26.88 22.87
N GLN A 436 -29.81 -25.69 23.44
CA GLN A 436 -31.03 -25.41 24.20
C GLN A 436 -32.23 -25.05 23.31
N PHE A 437 -32.00 -24.56 22.09
CA PHE A 437 -33.07 -24.18 21.16
C PHE A 437 -33.64 -25.38 20.37
N ILE A 438 -32.80 -26.35 19.98
CA ILE A 438 -33.26 -27.58 19.27
C ILE A 438 -34.22 -28.39 20.16
N THR A 439 -34.02 -28.34 21.48
CA THR A 439 -34.88 -29.03 22.45
C THR A 439 -36.28 -28.41 22.56
N ASN A 440 -36.41 -27.10 22.29
CA ASN A 440 -37.68 -26.38 22.35
C ASN A 440 -38.46 -26.46 21.04
N PHE A 441 -37.77 -26.51 19.89
CA PHE A 441 -38.42 -26.59 18.57
C PHE A 441 -39.12 -27.95 18.33
N ASN A 442 -38.54 -29.05 18.81
CA ASN A 442 -39.16 -30.38 18.70
C ASN A 442 -40.33 -30.62 19.68
N LYS A 443 -40.54 -29.72 20.65
CA LYS A 443 -41.69 -29.78 21.58
C LYS A 443 -42.93 -29.08 21.06
N SER A 444 -42.83 -28.19 20.06
CA SER A 444 -44.00 -27.48 19.51
C SER A 444 -44.58 -28.13 18.26
N THR A 445 -44.06 -29.28 17.84
CA THR A 445 -44.56 -30.05 16.68
C THR A 445 -45.03 -31.45 17.07
N LYS A 446 -45.51 -31.63 18.31
CA LYS A 446 -46.31 -32.79 18.74
C LYS A 446 -47.59 -32.33 19.40
#